data_AF-A0A3N0ZUJ6-F1
#
_entry.id   AF-A0A3N0ZUJ6-F1
#
_cell.length_a   1.000
_cell.length_b   1.000
_cell.length_c   1.000
_cell.angle_alpha   90.00
_cell.angle_beta   90.00
_cell.angle_gamma   90.00
#
_symmetry.space_group_name_H-M   'P 1'
#
loop_
_entity.id
_entity.type
_entity.pdbx_description
1 polymer ?
#
loop_
_entity_poly.entity_id
_entity_poly.type
_entity_poly.pdbx_seq_one_letter_code
_entity_poly.pdbx_strand_id
1 'polypeptide(L)'
;MYKPLPEKLSYPLLEHKILDFWDQNKIFEKSMEIREGCENYTFYEGPPTVNGKPGIHHLMARTIKDTVCRYKTMTGYYVRRQAGWDTHGLPVEITVEKELGLNNKDEVIAYGIENFNKKCKGFVYRNIEMDMGWRY
;
A
#
# COMPACT_ATOMS: atom_id res chain seq x y z
N MET A 1 -23.70 -29.92 -11.38
CA MET A 1 -24.88 -29.19 -10.88
C MET A 1 -24.37 -27.96 -10.13
N TYR A 2 -24.86 -26.76 -10.44
CA TYR A 2 -24.37 -25.52 -9.81
C TYR A 2 -24.95 -25.32 -8.41
N LYS A 3 -24.23 -24.59 -7.55
CA LYS A 3 -24.78 -24.16 -6.26
C LYS A 3 -25.87 -23.11 -6.51
N PRO A 4 -27.06 -23.24 -5.88
CA PRO A 4 -28.11 -22.24 -6.00
C PRO A 4 -27.67 -20.90 -5.40
N LEU A 5 -28.11 -19.80 -6.00
CA LEU A 5 -27.86 -18.45 -5.48
C LEU A 5 -28.67 -18.26 -4.18
N PRO A 6 -28.04 -17.83 -3.07
CA PRO A 6 -28.78 -17.56 -1.84
C PRO A 6 -29.69 -16.34 -2.01
N GLU A 7 -30.84 -16.35 -1.33
CA GLU A 7 -31.82 -15.24 -1.37
C GLU A 7 -31.24 -13.91 -0.84
N LYS A 8 -30.25 -13.98 0.04
CA LYS A 8 -29.49 -12.82 0.54
C LYS A 8 -28.01 -13.04 0.33
N LEU A 9 -27.41 -12.15 -0.46
CA LEU A 9 -25.98 -12.13 -0.71
C LEU A 9 -25.33 -11.01 0.12
N SER A 10 -24.27 -11.35 0.84
CA SER A 10 -23.42 -10.36 1.52
C SER A 10 -22.12 -10.20 0.72
N TYR A 11 -21.95 -9.05 0.07
CA TYR A 11 -20.75 -8.74 -0.71
C TYR A 11 -19.48 -8.72 0.16
N PRO A 12 -19.45 -8.10 1.36
CA PRO A 12 -18.25 -8.15 2.21
C PRO A 12 -17.83 -9.58 2.56
N LEU A 13 -18.78 -10.45 2.91
CA LEU A 13 -18.48 -11.86 3.21
C LEU A 13 -18.01 -12.62 1.96
N LEU A 14 -18.52 -12.28 0.79
CA LEU A 14 -18.08 -12.88 -0.47
C LEU A 14 -16.65 -12.43 -0.82
N GLU A 15 -16.34 -11.15 -0.64
CA GLU A 15 -15.00 -10.59 -0.86
C GLU A 15 -13.98 -11.24 0.07
N HIS A 16 -14.28 -11.37 1.37
CA HIS A 16 -13.40 -12.10 2.30
C HIS A 16 -13.14 -13.54 1.86
N LYS A 17 -14.18 -14.27 1.43
CA LYS A 17 -14.01 -15.65 0.92
C LYS A 17 -13.13 -15.71 -0.33
N ILE A 18 -13.24 -14.73 -1.23
CA ILE A 18 -12.42 -14.65 -2.45
C ILE A 18 -10.97 -14.31 -2.08
N LEU A 19 -10.75 -13.39 -1.14
CA LEU A 19 -9.42 -13.04 -0.64
C LEU A 19 -8.74 -14.25 0.03
N ASP A 20 -9.46 -14.97 0.90
CA ASP A 20 -8.97 -16.20 1.53
C ASP A 20 -8.60 -17.25 0.49
N PHE A 21 -9.44 -17.43 -0.53
CA PHE A 21 -9.16 -18.33 -1.64
C PHE A 21 -7.90 -17.90 -2.41
N TRP A 22 -7.72 -16.61 -2.69
CA TRP A 22 -6.55 -16.10 -3.40
C TRP A 22 -5.26 -16.28 -2.60
N ASP A 23 -5.28 -16.01 -1.30
CA ASP A 23 -4.13 -16.17 -0.40
C ASP A 23 -3.72 -17.64 -0.28
N GLN A 24 -4.66 -18.51 0.08
CA GLN A 24 -4.41 -19.96 0.24
C GLN A 24 -3.87 -20.61 -1.03
N ASN A 25 -4.30 -20.12 -2.20
CA ASN A 25 -3.90 -20.67 -3.49
C ASN A 25 -2.78 -19.88 -4.17
N LYS A 26 -2.20 -18.86 -3.53
CA LYS A 26 -1.13 -18.01 -4.09
C LYS A 26 -1.46 -17.50 -5.50
N ILE A 27 -2.67 -16.98 -5.67
CA ILE A 27 -3.21 -16.64 -7.00
C ILE A 27 -2.44 -15.48 -7.63
N PHE A 28 -1.95 -14.53 -6.82
CA PHE A 28 -1.15 -13.43 -7.34
C PHE A 28 0.17 -13.94 -7.93
N GLU A 29 0.90 -14.77 -7.19
CA GLU A 29 2.16 -15.39 -7.62
C GLU A 29 1.97 -16.24 -8.87
N LYS A 30 0.95 -17.12 -8.87
CA LYS A 30 0.61 -17.91 -10.06
C LYS A 30 0.31 -17.04 -11.28
N SER A 31 -0.37 -15.90 -11.09
CA SER A 31 -0.64 -14.97 -12.20
C SER A 31 0.62 -14.33 -12.79
N MET A 32 1.70 -14.23 -11.99
CA MET A 32 3.01 -13.78 -12.43
C MET A 32 3.79 -14.91 -13.12
N GLU A 33 3.82 -16.10 -12.51
CA GLU A 33 4.52 -17.30 -13.00
C GLU A 33 4.05 -17.68 -14.41
N ILE A 34 2.74 -17.68 -14.68
CA ILE A 34 2.20 -18.01 -16.02
C ILE A 34 2.59 -17.02 -17.12
N ARG A 35 3.18 -15.87 -16.75
CA ARG A 35 3.65 -14.83 -17.68
C ARG A 35 5.16 -14.71 -17.71
N GLU A 36 5.90 -15.56 -17.02
CA GLU A 36 7.36 -15.55 -17.12
C GLU A 36 7.82 -15.75 -18.56
N GLY A 37 8.78 -14.93 -19.01
CA GLY A 37 9.28 -14.92 -20.38
C GLY A 37 8.39 -14.19 -21.40
N CYS A 38 7.20 -13.74 -21.04
CA CYS A 38 6.37 -12.88 -21.90
C CYS A 38 6.92 -11.44 -21.96
N GLU A 39 6.35 -10.64 -22.87
CA GLU A 39 6.70 -9.22 -23.00
C GLU A 39 6.41 -8.45 -21.70
N ASN A 40 7.36 -7.61 -21.29
CA ASN A 40 7.23 -6.83 -20.06
C ASN A 40 6.29 -5.63 -20.25
N TYR A 41 5.39 -5.43 -19.29
CA TYR A 41 4.72 -4.15 -19.08
C TYR A 41 5.23 -3.56 -17.76
N THR A 42 6.02 -2.49 -17.87
CA THR A 42 6.63 -1.84 -16.71
C THR A 42 5.62 -0.93 -16.02
N PHE A 43 5.37 -1.20 -14.74
CA PHE A 43 4.47 -0.43 -13.90
C PHE A 43 5.24 0.24 -12.75
N TYR A 44 5.01 1.54 -12.56
CA TYR A 44 5.53 2.29 -11.43
C TYR A 44 4.39 2.73 -10.51
N GLU A 45 4.48 2.31 -9.25
CA GLU A 45 3.62 2.79 -8.19
C GLU A 45 4.24 4.08 -7.64
N GLY A 46 3.52 5.20 -7.75
CA GLY A 46 3.91 6.43 -7.05
C GLY A 46 3.82 6.18 -5.54
N PRO A 47 4.94 6.14 -4.80
CA PRO A 47 4.94 5.70 -3.42
C PRO A 47 4.17 6.71 -2.57
N PRO A 48 3.18 6.28 -1.77
CA PRO A 48 2.51 7.20 -0.86
C PRO A 48 3.47 7.67 0.22
N THR A 49 3.38 8.95 0.57
CA THR A 49 4.10 9.50 1.72
C THR A 49 3.49 8.97 3.01
N VAL A 50 4.34 8.44 3.89
CA VAL A 50 3.91 7.78 5.12
C VAL A 50 3.69 8.81 6.23
N ASN A 51 2.56 9.51 6.19
CA ASN A 51 2.20 10.54 7.17
C ASN A 51 0.83 10.36 7.84
N GLY A 52 0.14 9.24 7.56
CA GLY A 52 -1.16 8.93 8.14
C GLY A 52 -1.85 7.77 7.43
N LYS A 53 -3.15 7.59 7.71
CA LYS A 53 -3.98 6.51 7.12
C LYS A 53 -4.34 6.80 5.65
N PRO A 54 -4.55 5.76 4.82
CA PRO A 54 -5.00 5.95 3.46
C PRO A 54 -6.40 6.61 3.38
N GLY A 55 -6.50 7.76 2.73
CA GLY A 55 -7.79 8.37 2.32
C GLY A 55 -8.39 7.83 1.02
N ILE A 56 -9.61 8.28 0.69
CA ILE A 56 -10.40 7.86 -0.49
C ILE A 56 -9.69 8.04 -1.83
N HIS A 57 -8.83 9.07 -1.95
CA HIS A 57 -8.05 9.32 -3.15
C HIS A 57 -7.02 8.20 -3.41
N HIS A 58 -6.46 7.59 -2.34
CA HIS A 58 -5.60 6.41 -2.49
C HIS A 58 -6.37 5.20 -2.98
N LEU A 59 -7.61 5.00 -2.50
CA LEU A 59 -8.49 3.94 -2.99
C LEU A 59 -8.70 4.10 -4.50
N MET A 60 -9.15 5.29 -4.94
CA MET A 60 -9.41 5.56 -6.35
C MET A 60 -8.17 5.33 -7.22
N ALA A 61 -7.01 5.87 -6.81
CA ALA A 61 -5.76 5.69 -7.54
C ALA A 61 -5.33 4.21 -7.61
N ARG A 62 -5.45 3.46 -6.51
CA ARG A 62 -5.10 2.03 -6.46
C ARG A 62 -6.04 1.18 -7.31
N THR A 63 -7.34 1.48 -7.32
CA THR A 63 -8.33 0.77 -8.16
C THR A 63 -7.98 0.89 -9.65
N ILE A 64 -7.66 2.09 -10.12
CA ILE A 64 -7.29 2.31 -11.53
C ILE A 64 -5.97 1.58 -11.86
N LYS A 65 -4.95 1.74 -11.02
CA LYS A 65 -3.64 1.10 -11.21
C LYS A 65 -3.74 -0.44 -11.25
N ASP A 66 -4.48 -1.03 -10.31
CA ASP A 66 -4.69 -2.48 -10.26
C ASP A 66 -5.48 -3.00 -11.47
N THR A 67 -6.54 -2.29 -11.88
CA THR A 67 -7.35 -2.64 -13.06
C THR A 67 -6.48 -2.71 -14.33
N VAL A 68 -5.62 -1.71 -14.56
CA VAL A 68 -4.70 -1.70 -15.70
C VAL A 68 -3.69 -2.84 -15.62
N CYS A 69 -3.12 -3.11 -14.45
CA CYS A 69 -2.17 -4.21 -14.26
C CYS A 69 -2.81 -5.58 -14.54
N ARG A 70 -4.04 -5.81 -14.08
CA ARG A 70 -4.80 -7.04 -14.36
C ARG A 70 -5.10 -7.17 -15.85
N TYR A 71 -5.59 -6.11 -16.49
CA TYR A 71 -5.84 -6.09 -17.92
C TYR A 71 -4.59 -6.44 -18.73
N LYS A 72 -3.43 -5.85 -18.40
CA LYS A 72 -2.15 -6.16 -19.06
C LYS A 72 -1.70 -7.60 -18.84
N THR A 73 -1.88 -8.14 -17.64
CA THR A 73 -1.58 -9.55 -17.34
C THR A 73 -2.50 -10.49 -18.16
N MET A 74 -3.78 -10.17 -18.26
CA MET A 74 -4.76 -10.94 -19.04
C MET A 74 -4.50 -10.87 -20.55
N THR A 75 -3.92 -9.77 -21.04
CA THR A 75 -3.58 -9.56 -22.45
C THR A 75 -2.18 -10.03 -22.85
N GLY A 76 -1.50 -10.79 -21.98
CA GLY A 76 -0.29 -11.53 -22.32
C GLY A 76 1.02 -10.91 -21.84
N TYR A 77 0.99 -9.83 -21.06
CA TYR A 77 2.20 -9.19 -20.56
C TYR A 77 2.61 -9.72 -19.19
N TYR A 78 3.92 -9.77 -18.94
CA TYR A 78 4.49 -9.88 -17.61
C TYR A 78 4.48 -8.51 -16.93
N VAL A 79 3.72 -8.37 -15.83
CA VAL A 79 3.52 -7.10 -15.13
C VAL A 79 4.12 -7.17 -13.73
N ARG A 80 5.39 -6.78 -13.56
CA ARG A 80 6.01 -6.72 -12.23
C ARG A 80 5.39 -5.59 -11.41
N ARG A 81 4.71 -5.93 -10.31
CA ARG A 81 4.03 -4.97 -9.43
C ARG A 81 4.84 -4.80 -8.15
N GLN A 82 5.51 -3.66 -8.02
CA GLN A 82 6.27 -3.31 -6.84
C GLN A 82 5.70 -2.02 -6.24
N ALA A 83 5.37 -2.06 -4.95
CA ALA A 83 5.00 -0.87 -4.18
C ALA A 83 6.25 -0.27 -3.51
N GLY A 84 6.11 0.97 -3.06
CA GLY A 84 7.14 1.66 -2.27
C GLY A 84 6.53 2.58 -1.23
N TRP A 85 7.38 3.17 -0.40
CA TRP A 85 7.01 4.15 0.61
C TRP A 85 7.88 5.39 0.42
N ASP A 86 7.26 6.56 0.45
CA ASP A 86 7.99 7.81 0.54
C ASP A 86 8.11 8.19 2.02
N THR A 87 9.35 8.14 2.52
CA THR A 87 9.64 8.10 3.97
C THR A 87 10.41 9.32 4.47
N HIS A 88 10.73 10.27 3.61
CA HIS A 88 11.59 11.41 3.95
C HIS A 88 10.89 12.75 3.69
N GLY A 89 11.54 13.81 4.17
CA GLY A 89 11.18 15.19 3.87
C GLY A 89 10.07 15.76 4.75
N LEU A 90 9.70 16.99 4.40
CA LEU A 90 8.84 17.87 5.19
C LEU A 90 7.52 17.25 5.66
N PRO A 91 6.79 16.44 4.87
CA PRO A 91 5.53 15.87 5.35
C PRO A 91 5.69 14.98 6.59
N VAL A 92 6.82 14.28 6.70
CA VAL A 92 7.15 13.47 7.88
C VAL A 92 7.67 14.36 9.00
N GLU A 93 8.64 15.22 8.69
CA GLU A 93 9.31 16.09 9.67
C GLU A 93 8.32 17.01 10.39
N ILE A 94 7.43 17.69 9.66
CA ILE A 94 6.41 18.59 10.23
C ILE A 94 5.43 17.83 11.13
N THR A 95 5.09 16.59 10.80
CA THR A 95 4.20 15.78 11.64
C THR A 95 4.87 15.41 12.95
N VAL A 96 6.15 15.07 12.91
CA VAL A 96 6.95 14.73 14.10
C VAL A 96 7.24 15.95 14.95
N GLU A 97 7.53 17.11 14.34
CA GLU A 97 7.64 18.40 15.04
C GLU A 97 6.36 18.69 15.84
N LYS A 98 5.18 18.52 15.22
CA LYS A 98 3.89 18.66 15.90
C LYS A 98 3.69 17.64 17.04
N GLU A 99 4.07 16.37 16.84
CA GLU A 99 3.99 15.35 17.90
C GLU A 99 4.91 15.68 19.10
N LEU A 100 6.05 16.33 18.84
CA LEU A 100 7.05 16.71 19.85
C LEU A 100 6.81 18.11 20.44
N GLY A 101 5.86 18.88 19.90
CA GLY A 101 5.59 20.26 20.31
C GLY A 101 6.69 21.26 19.89
N LEU A 102 7.46 20.94 18.85
CA LEU A 102 8.54 21.79 18.31
C LEU A 102 7.95 22.78 17.30
N ASN A 103 8.30 24.06 17.41
CA ASN A 103 7.70 25.15 16.63
C ASN A 103 8.67 25.77 15.62
N ASN A 104 9.97 25.53 15.75
CA ASN A 104 10.99 26.09 14.87
C ASN A 104 12.21 25.15 14.77
N LYS A 105 13.09 25.48 13.81
CA LYS A 105 14.29 24.67 13.52
C LYS A 105 15.30 24.64 14.67
N ASP A 106 15.40 25.72 15.44
CA ASP A 106 16.37 25.80 16.54
C ASP A 106 16.00 24.82 17.66
N GLU A 107 14.70 24.62 17.91
CA GLU A 107 14.18 23.61 18.83
C GLU A 107 14.48 22.18 18.35
N VAL A 108 14.44 21.91 17.04
CA VAL A 108 14.84 20.60 16.48
C VAL A 108 16.34 20.35 16.70
N ILE A 109 17.17 21.37 16.51
CA ILE A 109 18.61 21.29 16.75
C ILE A 109 18.88 21.05 18.24
N ALA A 110 18.18 21.77 19.13
CA ALA A 110 18.28 21.60 20.58
C ALA A 110 17.79 20.22 21.07
N TYR A 111 16.76 19.66 20.44
CA TYR A 111 16.28 18.29 20.69
C TYR A 111 17.31 17.22 20.29
N GLY A 112 18.18 17.57 19.32
CA GLY A 112 19.23 16.73 18.78
C GLY A 112 18.80 16.04 17.50
N ILE A 113 19.56 16.27 16.42
CA ILE A 113 19.28 15.76 15.06
C ILE A 113 19.14 14.23 15.05
N GLU A 114 20.01 13.51 15.78
CA GLU A 114 19.94 12.06 15.85
C GLU A 114 18.62 11.58 16.49
N ASN A 115 18.20 12.22 17.58
CA ASN A 115 16.95 11.89 18.27
C ASN A 115 15.74 12.19 17.38
N PHE A 116 15.76 13.34 16.70
CA PHE A 116 14.71 13.73 15.77
C PHE A 116 14.59 12.72 14.61
N ASN A 117 15.70 12.35 13.98
CA ASN A 117 15.71 11.37 12.89
C ASN A 117 15.21 9.98 13.35
N LYS A 118 15.57 9.56 14.57
CA LYS A 118 15.03 8.32 15.17
C LYS A 118 13.51 8.40 15.36
N LYS A 119 12.98 9.56 15.77
CA LYS A 119 11.54 9.79 15.88
C LYS A 119 10.85 9.76 14.51
N CYS A 120 11.40 10.41 13.50
CA CYS A 120 10.90 10.35 12.11
C CYS A 120 10.87 8.92 11.58
N LYS A 121 11.95 8.17 11.75
CA LYS A 121 12.01 6.76 11.36
C LYS A 121 10.95 5.93 12.08
N GLY A 122 10.83 6.07 13.40
CA GLY A 122 9.82 5.36 14.19
C GLY A 122 8.38 5.73 13.79
N PHE A 123 8.13 6.99 13.44
CA PHE A 123 6.86 7.46 12.92
C PHE A 123 6.50 6.79 11.59
N VAL A 124 7.45 6.70 10.65
CA VAL A 124 7.26 6.01 9.36
C VAL A 124 6.87 4.55 9.58
N TYR A 125 7.66 3.78 10.34
CA TYR A 125 7.36 2.35 10.56
C TYR A 125 6.03 2.14 11.28
N ARG A 126 5.71 2.96 12.30
CA ARG A 126 4.40 2.92 12.96
C ARG A 126 3.25 3.06 11.97
N ASN A 127 3.34 4.01 11.05
CA ASN A 127 2.28 4.24 10.07
C ASN A 127 2.21 3.14 8.99
N ILE A 128 3.33 2.49 8.65
CA ILE A 128 3.34 1.33 7.75
C ILE A 128 2.65 0.12 8.40
N GLU A 129 2.96 -0.15 9.67
CA GLU A 129 2.58 -1.38 10.38
C GLU A 129 1.25 -1.29 11.15
N MET A 130 0.69 -0.09 11.30
CA MET A 130 -0.57 0.13 12.02
C MET A 130 -1.74 -0.65 11.38
N ASP A 131 -2.64 -1.16 12.22
CA ASP A 131 -3.90 -1.77 11.81
C ASP A 131 -4.77 -0.79 10.99
N MET A 132 -5.33 -1.28 9.88
CA MET A 132 -5.98 -0.45 8.85
C MET A 132 -5.09 0.66 8.29
N GLY A 133 -3.77 0.51 8.43
CA GLY A 133 -2.76 1.40 7.89
C GLY A 133 -2.43 1.05 6.44
N TRP A 134 -1.15 1.01 6.14
CA TRP A 134 -0.67 0.86 4.77
C TRP A 134 -0.40 -0.59 4.34
N ARG A 135 -0.30 -1.49 5.32
CA ARG A 135 -0.17 -2.94 5.14
C ARG A 135 -1.52 -3.60 5.45
N TYR A 136 -1.99 -4.44 4.53
CA TYR A 136 -3.04 -5.42 4.78
C TYR A 136 -2.41 -6.72 5.26
#